data_AF-A0A947HT35-F1
#
_entry.id   AF-A0A947HT35-F1
#
_cell.length_a   1.000
_cell.length_b   1.000
_cell.length_c   1.000
_cell.angle_alpha   90.00
_cell.angle_beta   90.00
_cell.angle_gamma   90.00
#
_symmetry.space_group_name_H-M   'P 1'
#
loop_
_entity.id
_entity.type
_entity.pdbx_description
1 polymer ?
#
loop_
_entity_poly.entity_id
_entity_poly.type
_entity_poly.pdbx_seq_one_letter_code
_entity_poly.pdbx_strand_id
1 'polypeptide(L)'
;MTVTSAPDAHGTATITLIVSDGSTTTETHFDVEVVPVVDAPTVATIPSQTLYEDAEPARLALNLADVDTGAANLVVTARAANPGLIPASGLTPIRAPSP
;
A
#
# COMPACT_ATOMS: atom_id res chain seq x y z
N MET A 1 -23.38 -1.98 -21.57
CA MET A 1 -22.07 -1.33 -21.37
C MET A 1 -21.73 -1.45 -19.89
N THR A 2 -20.53 -1.88 -19.58
CA THR A 2 -20.01 -1.95 -18.20
C THR A 2 -18.71 -1.16 -18.17
N VAL A 3 -18.58 -0.25 -17.21
CA VAL A 3 -17.36 0.52 -16.95
C VAL A 3 -16.74 -0.03 -15.67
N THR A 4 -15.46 -0.35 -15.71
CA THR A 4 -14.71 -0.89 -14.57
C THR A 4 -13.45 -0.04 -14.42
N SER A 5 -13.19 0.48 -13.23
CA SER A 5 -11.95 1.18 -12.93
C SER A 5 -10.78 0.19 -12.84
N ALA A 6 -9.56 0.69 -13.04
CA ALA A 6 -8.38 -0.06 -12.64
C ALA A 6 -8.32 -0.15 -11.09
N PRO A 7 -7.65 -1.17 -10.52
CA PRO A 7 -7.36 -1.20 -9.09
C PRO A 7 -6.70 0.12 -8.64
N ASP A 8 -7.14 0.63 -7.49
CA ASP A 8 -6.65 1.84 -6.80
C ASP A 8 -6.72 3.16 -7.60
N ALA A 9 -7.32 3.12 -8.80
CA ALA A 9 -7.56 4.31 -9.60
C ALA A 9 -8.67 5.15 -8.97
N HIS A 10 -8.46 6.47 -8.94
CA HIS A 10 -9.43 7.45 -8.45
C HIS A 10 -9.44 8.68 -9.35
N GLY A 11 -10.52 9.45 -9.27
CA GLY A 11 -10.75 10.65 -10.09
C GLY A 11 -12.00 10.54 -10.96
N THR A 12 -12.15 11.50 -11.88
CA THR A 12 -13.35 11.63 -12.71
C THR A 12 -13.08 11.18 -14.13
N ALA A 13 -13.99 10.38 -14.70
CA ALA A 13 -13.99 9.98 -16.09
C ALA A 13 -15.28 10.42 -16.77
N THR A 14 -15.17 11.13 -17.90
CA THR A 14 -16.33 11.48 -18.73
C THR A 14 -16.62 10.35 -19.72
N ILE A 15 -17.83 9.83 -19.68
CA ILE A 15 -18.30 8.75 -20.55
C ILE A 15 -19.17 9.34 -21.65
N THR A 16 -18.70 9.22 -22.89
CA THR A 16 -19.43 9.58 -24.10
C THR A 16 -20.22 8.39 -24.63
N LEU A 17 -21.53 8.57 -24.85
CA LEU A 17 -22.40 7.59 -25.47
C LEU A 17 -22.87 8.10 -26.84
N ILE A 18 -22.48 7.39 -27.90
CA ILE A 18 -22.87 7.69 -29.28
C ILE A 18 -23.84 6.60 -29.74
N VAL A 19 -25.02 7.00 -30.19
CA VAL A 19 -26.07 6.11 -30.72
C VAL A 19 -26.36 6.47 -32.18
N SER A 20 -26.44 5.47 -33.05
CA SER A 20 -26.82 5.66 -34.47
C SER A 20 -28.03 4.81 -34.85
N ASP A 21 -28.87 5.35 -35.72
CA ASP A 21 -29.97 4.64 -36.39
C ASP A 21 -29.57 4.13 -37.80
N GLY A 22 -28.30 4.27 -38.18
CA GLY A 22 -27.78 3.92 -39.51
C GLY A 22 -27.81 5.07 -40.52
N SER A 23 -28.40 6.22 -40.16
CA SER A 23 -28.39 7.45 -40.97
C SER A 23 -27.76 8.62 -40.21
N THR A 24 -28.17 8.81 -38.96
CA THR A 24 -27.70 9.89 -38.08
C THR A 24 -27.05 9.31 -36.82
N THR A 25 -26.18 10.09 -36.18
CA THR A 25 -25.67 9.81 -34.83
C THR A 25 -26.10 10.89 -33.86
N THR A 26 -26.40 10.50 -32.63
CA THR A 26 -26.61 11.42 -31.50
C THR A 26 -25.69 11.04 -30.37
N GLU A 27 -25.16 12.04 -29.67
CA GLU A 27 -24.24 11.86 -28.54
C GLU A 27 -24.83 12.46 -27.26
N THR A 28 -24.55 11.81 -26.13
CA THR A 28 -24.68 12.38 -24.79
C THR A 28 -23.48 11.97 -23.94
N HIS A 29 -23.24 12.67 -22.83
CA HIS A 29 -22.18 12.32 -21.89
C HIS A 29 -22.63 12.39 -20.44
N PHE A 30 -21.93 11.67 -19.58
CA PHE A 30 -22.06 11.75 -18.12
C PHE A 30 -20.71 11.49 -17.45
N ASP A 31 -20.50 12.08 -16.29
CA ASP A 31 -19.29 11.88 -15.51
C ASP A 31 -19.45 10.74 -14.51
N VAL A 32 -18.38 9.96 -14.34
CA VAL A 32 -18.23 8.95 -13.31
C VAL A 32 -17.09 9.37 -12.40
N GLU A 33 -17.38 9.57 -11.12
CA GLU A 33 -16.38 9.85 -10.10
C GLU A 33 -16.04 8.57 -9.32
N VAL A 34 -14.75 8.26 -9.26
CA VAL A 34 -14.20 7.21 -8.40
C VAL A 34 -13.52 7.89 -7.22
N VAL A 35 -14.14 7.78 -6.05
CA VAL A 35 -13.64 8.39 -4.81
C VAL A 35 -12.53 7.50 -4.24
N PRO A 36 -11.34 8.04 -3.91
CA PRO A 36 -10.29 7.25 -3.27
C PRO A 36 -10.70 6.82 -1.87
N VAL A 37 -10.22 5.66 -1.43
CA VAL A 37 -10.39 5.14 -0.08
C VAL A 37 -9.01 5.02 0.53
N VAL A 38 -8.87 5.38 1.81
CA VAL A 38 -7.59 5.21 2.52
C VAL A 38 -7.38 3.75 2.84
N ASP A 39 -6.28 3.21 2.35
CA ASP A 39 -5.81 1.84 2.58
C ASP A 39 -4.84 1.77 3.76
N ALA A 40 -4.76 0.59 4.37
CA ALA A 40 -3.83 0.34 5.45
C ALA A 40 -2.44 -0.04 4.89
N PRO A 41 -1.35 0.30 5.58
CA PRO A 41 -0.03 -0.18 5.20
C PRO A 41 0.05 -1.70 5.35
N THR A 42 0.76 -2.31 4.42
CA THR A 42 1.00 -3.75 4.38
C THR A 42 2.44 -4.07 4.74
N VAL A 43 2.64 -5.22 5.38
CA VAL A 43 3.96 -5.77 5.71
C VAL A 43 4.02 -7.18 5.13
N ALA A 44 5.05 -7.48 4.33
CA ALA A 44 5.24 -8.84 3.85
C ALA A 44 5.49 -9.82 5.01
N THR A 45 5.17 -11.09 4.80
CA THR A 45 5.40 -12.14 5.80
C THR A 45 6.85 -12.17 6.26
N ILE A 46 7.04 -12.16 7.58
CA ILE A 46 8.33 -12.28 8.22
C ILE A 46 8.46 -13.73 8.72
N PRO A 47 9.39 -14.53 8.17
CA PRO A 47 9.60 -15.89 8.65
C PRO A 47 10.20 -15.89 10.07
N SER A 48 9.94 -16.96 10.82
CA SER A 48 10.53 -17.15 12.16
C SER A 48 12.05 -17.06 12.11
N GLN A 49 12.61 -16.35 13.09
CA GLN A 49 14.05 -16.19 13.27
C GLN A 49 14.49 -16.98 14.50
N THR A 50 15.68 -17.57 14.44
CA THR A 50 16.35 -18.20 15.58
C THR A 50 17.69 -17.51 15.78
N LEU A 51 17.96 -17.11 17.01
CA LEU A 51 19.20 -16.46 17.41
C LEU A 51 19.71 -17.12 18.69
N TYR A 52 21.02 -17.33 18.78
CA TYR A 52 21.64 -17.75 20.03
C TYR A 52 21.68 -16.58 21.01
N GLU A 53 21.71 -16.88 22.31
CA GLU A 53 22.07 -15.88 23.31
C GLU A 53 23.43 -15.27 22.97
N ASP A 54 23.58 -13.97 23.25
CA ASP A 54 24.81 -13.20 23.03
C ASP A 54 25.31 -13.11 21.58
N ALA A 55 24.49 -13.52 20.60
CA ALA A 55 24.80 -13.31 19.20
C ALA A 55 24.74 -11.83 18.81
N GLU A 56 25.45 -11.49 17.73
CA GLU A 56 25.39 -10.16 17.13
C GLU A 56 23.94 -9.76 16.74
N PRO A 57 23.61 -8.46 16.76
CA PRO A 57 22.27 -7.99 16.40
C PRO A 57 21.84 -8.47 15.02
N ALA A 58 20.72 -9.20 14.98
CA ALA A 58 20.11 -9.64 13.73
C ALA A 58 19.45 -8.45 13.01
N ARG A 59 19.67 -8.37 11.69
CA ARG A 59 18.97 -7.42 10.82
C ARG A 59 17.78 -8.10 10.17
N LEU A 60 16.60 -7.55 10.39
CA LEU A 60 15.38 -8.00 9.76
C LEU A 60 14.93 -6.98 8.71
N ALA A 61 14.94 -7.39 7.44
CA ALA A 61 14.41 -6.57 6.37
C ALA A 61 12.88 -6.58 6.43
N LEU A 62 12.27 -5.39 6.45
CA LEU A 62 10.83 -5.21 6.34
C LEU A 62 10.51 -4.75 4.93
N ASN A 63 9.63 -5.49 4.25
CA ASN A 63 9.04 -5.03 3.00
C ASN A 63 7.67 -4.43 3.33
N LEU A 64 7.60 -3.10 3.26
CA LEU A 64 6.44 -2.29 3.59
C LEU A 64 5.90 -1.66 2.31
N ALA A 65 4.59 -1.68 2.14
CA ALA A 65 3.92 -1.01 1.03
C ALA A 65 2.63 -0.37 1.51
N ASP A 66 2.33 0.80 1.00
CA ASP A 66 1.11 1.54 1.25
C ASP A 66 0.82 2.32 -0.04
N VAL A 67 -0.42 2.21 -0.53
CA VAL A 67 -0.80 2.78 -1.84
C VAL A 67 -1.03 4.28 -1.75
N ASP A 68 -1.41 4.78 -0.57
CA ASP A 68 -1.66 6.21 -0.31
C ASP A 68 -0.42 6.93 0.24
N THR A 69 0.41 6.21 0.98
CA THR A 69 1.53 6.76 1.75
C THR A 69 2.85 6.25 1.20
N GLY A 70 3.66 7.16 0.64
CA GLY A 70 5.02 6.81 0.24
C GLY A 70 5.79 6.17 1.39
N ALA A 71 6.54 5.10 1.11
CA ALA A 71 7.30 4.34 2.11
C ALA A 71 8.19 5.20 3.03
N ALA A 72 8.59 6.36 2.51
CA ALA A 72 9.38 7.35 3.23
C ALA A 72 8.70 7.93 4.47
N ASN A 73 7.36 7.96 4.48
CA ASN A 73 6.51 8.57 5.50
C ASN A 73 5.87 7.53 6.43
N LEU A 74 6.11 6.25 6.20
CA LEU A 74 5.66 5.19 7.09
C LEU A 74 6.47 5.18 8.39
N VAL A 75 5.76 5.04 9.52
CA VAL A 75 6.37 4.94 10.84
C VAL A 75 6.40 3.47 11.26
N VAL A 76 7.57 2.99 11.67
CA VAL A 76 7.78 1.60 12.11
C VAL A 76 8.05 1.56 13.60
N THR A 77 7.25 0.79 14.33
CA THR A 77 7.49 0.44 15.73
C THR A 77 7.60 -1.06 15.89
N ALA A 78 8.53 -1.54 16.71
CA ALA A 78 8.67 -2.94 17.04
C ALA A 78 8.58 -3.15 18.55
N ARG A 79 8.00 -4.27 18.97
CA ARG A 79 7.90 -4.67 20.37
C ARG A 79 8.13 -6.16 20.50
N ALA A 80 8.91 -6.56 21.50
CA ALA A 80 9.05 -7.95 21.87
C ALA A 80 7.88 -8.40 22.75
N ALA A 81 7.37 -9.61 22.49
CA ALA A 81 6.38 -10.25 23.35
C ALA A 81 6.93 -10.51 24.76
N ASN A 82 8.23 -10.80 24.88
CA ASN A 82 8.94 -10.94 26.14
C ASN A 82 10.08 -9.90 26.25
N PRO A 83 9.81 -8.73 26.85
CA PRO A 83 10.82 -7.69 27.04
C PRO A 83 12.01 -8.07 27.93
N GLY A 84 11.92 -9.15 28.71
CA GLY A 84 13.04 -9.67 29.50
C GLY A 84 14.09 -10.41 28.66
N LEU A 85 13.67 -10.96 27.51
CA LEU A 85 14.59 -11.59 26.54
C LEU A 85 15.06 -10.60 25.47
N ILE A 86 14.15 -9.74 24.98
CA ILE A 86 14.47 -8.71 23.99
C ILE A 86 13.95 -7.37 24.52
N PRO A 87 14.78 -6.57 25.19
CA PRO A 87 14.36 -5.27 25.70
C PRO A 87 14.07 -4.29 24.55
N ALA A 88 13.21 -3.30 24.79
CA ALA A 88 12.86 -2.29 23.79
C ALA A 88 14.10 -1.53 23.26
N SER A 89 15.11 -1.32 24.10
CA SER A 89 16.39 -0.71 23.70
C SER A 89 17.19 -1.55 22.70
N GLY A 90 16.90 -2.85 22.59
CA GLY A 90 17.48 -3.75 21.58
C GLY A 90 16.74 -3.74 20.24
N LEU A 91 15.60 -3.06 20.14
CA LEU A 91 14.81 -2.95 18.92
C LEU A 91 15.01 -1.57 18.29
N THR A 92 15.82 -1.53 17.22
CA THR A 92 16.08 -0.29 16.50
C THR A 92 15.52 -0.39 15.08
N PRO A 93 14.42 0.32 14.75
CA PRO A 93 13.99 0.47 13.36
C PRO A 93 15.10 1.18 12.57
N ILE A 94 15.58 0.54 11.52
CA ILE A 94 16.61 1.11 10.63
C ILE A 94 15.95 1.34 9.29
N ARG A 95 16.01 2.59 8.81
CA ARG A 95 15.56 2.93 7.46
C ARG A 95 16.66 2.60 6.46
N ALA A 96 16.30 2.00 5.34
CA ALA A 96 17.25 1.85 4.24
C ALA A 96 17.69 3.24 3.73
N PRO A 97 18.97 3.41 3.33
CA PRO A 97 19.40 4.63 2.66
C PRO A 97 18.57 4.84 1.39
N SER A 98 18.14 6.08 1.14
CA SER A 98 17.54 6.43 -0.15
C SER A 98 18.59 6.21 -1.24
N PRO A 99 18.22 5.62 -2.40
CA PRO A 99 19.11 5.56 -3.56
C PRO A 99 19.44 6.96 -4.11
#